data_AF-A0A0Q4KAX8-F1
#
_entry.id   AF-A0A0Q4KAX8-F1
#
_cell.length_a   1.000
_cell.length_b   1.000
_cell.length_c   1.000
_cell.angle_alpha   90.00
_cell.angle_beta   90.00
_cell.angle_gamma   90.00
#
_symmetry.space_group_name_H-M   'P 1'
#
loop_
_entity.id
_entity.type
_entity.pdbx_description
1 polymer ?
#
loop_
_entity_poly.entity_id
_entity_poly.type
_entity_poly.pdbx_seq_one_letter_code
_entity_poly.pdbx_strand_id
1 'polypeptide(L)'
;MRARLLRLAHQLRESYWFVPTVMAVGALLLAAGMVWLDSHHATQWMDRLPWLYAARPDGARSLLSSIGGSMIGVAGTTFSVTIAAVVYASGQYGPRLLSNFMSDRGNQVTLGTFIATFLYSLVVVRTIRSPGEAAGEAAFVPQLAVLVGVLLVLCSIAVLIYFIHHVPSRIHINSVIERIGDSLLKEIDERFPVFVGKALDQRDDDRIPDAFRPDASTTAIERRAGIRAKHTGYIQLIDEDALICAARESKLVLRLQYQSGDFVHRGSILVEAWPGDALEDEAQTALRAAFAIGSRRTGMQDLRFLIDELVEIAARALSPGVNDPFTANSCLDWLGAALSDLARRDLPSRLRADDDGELRVIAHPLTFAGFIDRGFGALAQYASADMIAGKRFLAALGDVALSCGAASRVAILAKQASQFRDLADGALKGSNRDAVLDRADELLRALAQPDYKRRLRDSQAWLGGTA
;
A
#
# COMPACT_ATOMS: atom_id res chain seq x y z
N MET A 1 16.21 -13.81 -6.67
CA MET A 1 15.06 -14.14 -7.56
C MET A 1 13.72 -13.92 -6.86
N ARG A 2 13.56 -14.38 -5.62
CA ARG A 2 12.37 -14.16 -4.77
C ARG A 2 11.91 -12.70 -4.73
N ALA A 3 12.82 -11.74 -4.54
CA ALA A 3 12.50 -10.30 -4.59
C ALA A 3 11.71 -9.86 -5.83
N ARG A 4 12.14 -10.30 -7.02
CA ARG A 4 11.49 -9.97 -8.30
C ARG A 4 10.14 -10.67 -8.45
N LEU A 5 10.02 -11.89 -7.94
CA LEU A 5 8.80 -12.68 -8.01
C LEU A 5 7.73 -12.13 -7.04
N LEU A 6 8.13 -11.71 -5.84
CA LEU A 6 7.26 -10.99 -4.89
C LEU A 6 6.79 -9.66 -5.49
N ARG A 7 7.70 -8.91 -6.12
CA ARG A 7 7.34 -7.69 -6.86
C ARG A 7 6.35 -7.99 -7.98
N LEU A 8 6.58 -9.01 -8.81
CA LEU A 8 5.69 -9.38 -9.90
C LEU A 8 4.32 -9.79 -9.36
N ALA A 9 4.28 -10.63 -8.32
CA ALA A 9 3.04 -11.05 -7.68
C ALA A 9 2.26 -9.84 -7.12
N HIS A 10 2.94 -8.85 -6.56
CA HIS A 10 2.32 -7.62 -6.12
C HIS A 10 1.81 -6.77 -7.28
N GLN A 11 2.61 -6.59 -8.34
CA GLN A 11 2.18 -5.85 -9.54
C GLN A 11 0.97 -6.49 -10.21
N LEU A 12 0.90 -7.83 -10.23
CA LEU A 12 -0.26 -8.55 -10.74
C LEU A 12 -1.49 -8.36 -9.84
N ARG A 13 -1.32 -8.36 -8.52
CA ARG A 13 -2.41 -8.07 -7.57
C ARG A 13 -2.90 -6.61 -7.64
N GLU A 14 -2.01 -5.67 -7.89
CA GLU A 14 -2.34 -4.25 -8.08
C GLU A 14 -2.87 -3.94 -9.49
N SER A 15 -2.75 -4.88 -10.43
CA SER A 15 -3.20 -4.69 -11.80
C SER A 15 -4.72 -4.75 -11.88
N TYR A 16 -5.31 -3.66 -12.37
CA TYR A 16 -6.74 -3.55 -12.64
C TYR A 16 -7.28 -4.67 -13.55
N TRP A 17 -6.44 -5.22 -14.42
CA TRP A 17 -6.84 -6.18 -15.46
C TRP A 17 -6.67 -7.64 -15.05
N PHE A 18 -5.88 -7.92 -14.02
CA PHE A 18 -5.51 -9.30 -13.70
C PHE A 18 -6.72 -10.14 -13.29
N VAL A 19 -7.49 -9.66 -12.30
CA VAL A 19 -8.71 -10.34 -11.83
C VAL A 19 -9.77 -10.45 -12.94
N PRO A 20 -10.13 -9.37 -13.68
CA PRO A 20 -11.03 -9.49 -14.83
C PRO A 20 -10.58 -10.51 -15.88
N THR A 21 -9.27 -10.57 -16.18
CA THR A 21 -8.73 -11.52 -17.17
C THR A 21 -8.87 -12.96 -16.68
N VAL A 22 -8.58 -13.23 -15.40
CA VAL A 22 -8.76 -14.56 -14.81
C VAL A 22 -10.24 -14.97 -14.83
N MET A 23 -11.15 -14.05 -14.49
CA MET A 23 -12.61 -14.30 -14.55
C MET A 23 -13.09 -14.54 -15.97
N ALA A 24 -12.60 -13.78 -16.95
CA ALA A 24 -12.89 -13.96 -18.37
C ALA A 24 -12.45 -15.34 -18.86
N VAL A 25 -11.22 -15.75 -18.57
CA VAL A 25 -10.72 -17.10 -18.90
C VAL A 25 -11.56 -18.17 -18.21
N GLY A 26 -11.89 -17.98 -16.93
CA GLY A 26 -12.77 -18.88 -16.18
C GLY A 26 -14.16 -19.01 -16.82
N ALA A 27 -14.74 -17.92 -17.30
CA ALA A 27 -16.03 -17.92 -17.99
C ALA A 27 -15.99 -18.62 -19.34
N LEU A 28 -14.90 -18.48 -20.10
CA LEU A 28 -14.71 -19.21 -21.36
C LEU A 28 -14.60 -20.72 -21.11
N LEU A 29 -13.83 -21.13 -20.09
CA LEU A 29 -13.72 -22.53 -19.68
C LEU A 29 -15.05 -23.08 -19.16
N LEU A 30 -15.78 -22.29 -18.38
CA LEU A 30 -17.10 -22.65 -17.89
C LEU A 30 -18.08 -22.86 -19.05
N ALA A 31 -18.12 -21.93 -20.03
CA ALA A 31 -18.96 -22.06 -21.22
C ALA A 31 -18.63 -23.32 -22.01
N ALA A 32 -17.33 -23.58 -22.27
CA ALA A 32 -16.88 -24.78 -22.97
C ALA A 32 -17.25 -26.06 -22.19
N GLY A 33 -17.09 -26.07 -20.87
CA GLY A 33 -17.44 -27.19 -20.00
C GLY A 33 -18.93 -27.48 -19.97
N MET A 34 -19.77 -26.44 -19.88
CA MET A 34 -21.24 -26.59 -19.89
C MET A 34 -21.74 -27.08 -21.25
N VAL A 35 -21.21 -26.56 -22.36
CA VAL A 35 -21.54 -27.03 -23.71
C VAL A 35 -21.06 -28.48 -23.92
N TRP A 36 -19.87 -28.83 -23.43
CA TRP A 36 -19.37 -30.20 -23.51
C TRP A 36 -20.28 -31.15 -22.72
N LEU A 37 -20.69 -30.76 -21.51
CA LEU A 37 -21.61 -31.54 -20.69
C LEU A 37 -22.98 -31.71 -21.37
N ASP A 38 -23.56 -30.65 -21.92
CA ASP A 38 -24.82 -30.69 -22.68
C ASP A 38 -24.72 -31.58 -23.94
N SER A 39 -23.53 -31.69 -24.54
CA SER A 39 -23.31 -32.53 -25.73
C SER A 39 -23.11 -34.02 -25.43
N HIS A 40 -22.59 -34.37 -24.24
CA HIS A 40 -22.25 -35.75 -23.87
C HIS A 40 -23.26 -36.39 -22.90
N HIS A 41 -23.94 -35.60 -22.06
CA HIS A 41 -24.98 -36.09 -21.16
C HIS A 41 -26.33 -35.64 -21.69
N ALA A 42 -27.17 -36.61 -22.08
CA ALA A 42 -28.56 -36.32 -22.40
C ALA A 42 -29.25 -35.80 -21.12
N THR A 43 -29.60 -34.51 -21.12
CA THR A 43 -30.33 -33.81 -20.05
C THR A 43 -31.80 -34.26 -19.98
N GLN A 44 -32.05 -35.58 -20.03
CA GLN A 44 -33.38 -36.21 -19.95
C GLN A 44 -34.14 -35.86 -18.65
N TRP A 45 -33.43 -35.41 -17.61
CA TRP A 45 -34.03 -34.93 -16.37
C TRP A 45 -34.63 -33.51 -16.49
N MET A 46 -34.15 -32.69 -17.43
CA MET A 46 -34.64 -31.33 -17.69
C MET A 46 -35.93 -31.32 -18.52
N ASP A 47 -36.22 -32.40 -19.25
CA ASP A 47 -37.52 -32.62 -19.93
C ASP A 47 -38.70 -32.66 -18.94
N ARG A 48 -38.42 -32.85 -17.64
CA ARG A 48 -39.43 -32.84 -16.56
C ARG A 48 -39.73 -31.44 -16.01
N LEU A 49 -39.00 -30.41 -16.45
CA LEU A 49 -39.17 -29.01 -16.03
C LEU A 49 -39.69 -28.19 -17.22
N PRO A 50 -41.03 -27.98 -17.35
CA PRO A 50 -41.65 -27.38 -18.54
C PRO A 50 -41.16 -25.97 -18.90
N TRP A 51 -40.67 -25.23 -17.90
CA TRP A 51 -40.11 -23.89 -18.07
C TRP A 51 -38.69 -23.89 -18.67
N LEU A 52 -37.95 -24.99 -18.53
CA LEU A 52 -36.59 -25.16 -19.09
C LEU A 52 -36.63 -25.63 -20.54
N TYR A 53 -37.54 -26.56 -20.85
CA TYR A 53 -37.70 -27.16 -22.18
C TYR A 53 -38.32 -26.18 -23.22
N ALA A 54 -38.88 -25.05 -22.77
CA ALA A 54 -39.55 -24.08 -23.63
C ALA A 54 -38.61 -23.14 -24.43
N ALA A 55 -37.30 -23.18 -24.20
CA ALA A 55 -36.35 -22.34 -24.92
C ALA A 55 -36.06 -22.88 -26.33
N ARG A 56 -36.87 -22.50 -27.32
CA ARG A 56 -36.55 -22.71 -28.75
C ARG A 56 -35.15 -22.14 -29.07
N PRO A 57 -34.39 -22.71 -30.04
CA PRO A 57 -33.04 -22.24 -30.40
C PRO A 57 -32.96 -20.73 -30.59
N ASP A 58 -33.93 -20.15 -31.31
CA ASP A 58 -33.99 -18.70 -31.56
C ASP A 58 -34.25 -17.90 -30.28
N GLY A 59 -35.05 -18.43 -29.35
CA GLY A 59 -35.32 -17.81 -28.05
C GLY A 59 -34.07 -17.80 -27.17
N ALA A 60 -33.38 -18.94 -27.05
CA ALA A 60 -32.12 -19.04 -26.31
C ALA A 60 -31.04 -18.11 -26.90
N ARG A 61 -30.91 -18.08 -28.23
CA ARG A 61 -29.97 -17.22 -28.95
C ARG A 61 -30.29 -15.74 -28.72
N SER A 62 -31.56 -15.35 -28.79
CA SER A 62 -32.02 -13.98 -28.53
C SER A 62 -31.77 -13.55 -27.08
N LEU A 63 -32.12 -14.39 -26.10
CA LEU A 63 -31.89 -14.14 -24.68
C LEU A 63 -30.40 -13.95 -24.38
N LEU A 64 -29.54 -14.89 -24.78
CA LEU A 64 -28.10 -14.78 -24.54
C LEU A 64 -27.46 -13.62 -25.30
N SER A 65 -27.93 -13.30 -26.51
CA SER A 65 -27.45 -12.13 -27.26
C SER A 65 -27.85 -10.82 -26.58
N SER A 66 -29.07 -10.75 -26.02
CA SER A 66 -29.53 -9.61 -25.22
C SER A 66 -28.73 -9.47 -23.91
N ILE A 67 -28.46 -10.59 -23.23
CA ILE A 67 -27.57 -10.61 -22.05
C ILE A 67 -26.17 -10.12 -22.44
N GLY A 68 -25.56 -10.67 -23.49
CA GLY A 68 -24.24 -10.25 -23.96
C GLY A 68 -24.18 -8.75 -24.29
N GLY A 69 -25.13 -8.27 -25.11
CA GLY A 69 -25.20 -6.86 -25.52
C GLY A 69 -25.41 -5.90 -24.35
N SER A 70 -26.25 -6.26 -23.37
CA SER A 70 -26.42 -5.44 -22.17
C SER A 70 -25.19 -5.44 -21.27
N MET A 71 -24.53 -6.59 -21.07
CA MET A 71 -23.36 -6.70 -20.20
C MET A 71 -22.14 -5.92 -20.72
N ILE A 72 -21.90 -5.88 -22.04
CA ILE A 72 -20.82 -5.04 -22.59
C ILE A 72 -21.10 -3.54 -22.39
N GLY A 73 -22.37 -3.13 -22.50
CA GLY A 73 -22.80 -1.76 -22.20
C GLY A 73 -22.58 -1.40 -20.73
N VAL A 74 -23.05 -2.25 -19.81
CA VAL A 74 -22.87 -2.07 -18.36
C VAL A 74 -21.38 -2.03 -18.00
N ALA A 75 -20.56 -2.93 -18.56
CA ALA A 75 -19.10 -2.91 -18.36
C ALA A 75 -18.48 -1.58 -18.78
N GLY A 76 -18.88 -1.03 -19.93
CA GLY A 76 -18.44 0.27 -20.42
C GLY A 76 -18.85 1.43 -19.51
N THR A 77 -20.09 1.43 -19.01
CA THR A 77 -20.59 2.43 -18.06
C THR A 77 -19.83 2.34 -16.73
N THR A 78 -19.67 1.15 -16.17
CA THR A 78 -18.90 0.90 -14.94
C THR A 78 -17.46 1.37 -15.06
N PHE A 79 -16.80 1.08 -16.19
CA PHE A 79 -15.45 1.57 -16.46
C PHE A 79 -15.41 3.10 -16.51
N SER A 80 -16.36 3.73 -17.21
CA SER A 80 -16.44 5.19 -17.34
C SER A 80 -16.65 5.88 -15.99
N VAL A 81 -17.57 5.37 -15.16
CA VAL A 81 -17.81 5.87 -13.79
C VAL A 81 -16.56 5.69 -12.92
N THR A 82 -15.86 4.56 -13.03
CA THR A 82 -14.63 4.30 -12.28
C THR A 82 -13.53 5.32 -12.64
N ILE A 83 -13.32 5.59 -13.93
CA ILE A 83 -12.33 6.57 -14.37
C ILE A 83 -12.72 7.99 -13.96
N ALA A 84 -14.00 8.36 -14.06
CA ALA A 84 -14.48 9.66 -13.59
C ALA A 84 -14.23 9.85 -12.09
N ALA A 85 -14.49 8.83 -11.28
CA ALA A 85 -14.18 8.81 -9.85
C ALA A 85 -12.68 8.99 -9.57
N VAL A 86 -11.82 8.30 -10.32
CA VAL A 86 -10.37 8.41 -10.21
C VAL A 86 -9.88 9.82 -10.55
N VAL A 87 -10.40 10.42 -11.62
CA VAL A 87 -10.05 11.80 -12.02
C VAL A 87 -10.49 12.79 -10.94
N TYR A 88 -11.70 12.61 -10.38
CA TYR A 88 -12.20 13.42 -9.27
C TYR A 88 -11.30 13.32 -8.04
N ALA A 89 -10.98 12.09 -7.60
CA ALA A 89 -10.13 11.85 -6.43
C ALA A 89 -8.72 12.40 -6.62
N SER A 90 -8.10 12.19 -7.78
CA SER A 90 -6.79 12.78 -8.11
C SER A 90 -6.83 14.31 -8.09
N GLY A 91 -7.92 14.88 -8.62
CA GLY A 91 -8.17 16.31 -8.67
C GLY A 91 -8.34 16.93 -7.29
N GLN A 92 -8.87 16.21 -6.31
CA GLN A 92 -9.09 16.72 -4.95
C GLN A 92 -7.93 16.41 -4.00
N TYR A 93 -7.33 15.23 -4.08
CA TYR A 93 -6.54 14.68 -2.97
C TYR A 93 -5.08 14.34 -3.30
N GLY A 94 -4.72 14.21 -4.58
CA GLY A 94 -3.33 14.03 -5.00
C GLY A 94 -3.16 12.94 -6.07
N PRO A 95 -2.18 13.07 -6.98
CA PRO A 95 -1.96 12.11 -8.05
C PRO A 95 -1.54 10.72 -7.55
N ARG A 96 -1.02 10.61 -6.31
CA ARG A 96 -0.59 9.32 -5.74
C ARG A 96 -1.77 8.41 -5.37
N LEU A 97 -2.96 8.96 -5.19
CA LEU A 97 -4.16 8.18 -4.87
C LEU A 97 -4.77 7.43 -6.07
N LEU A 98 -4.35 7.76 -7.30
CA LEU A 98 -4.77 7.05 -8.52
C LEU A 98 -4.45 5.55 -8.46
N SER A 99 -3.26 5.18 -7.96
CA SER A 99 -2.86 3.76 -7.88
C SER A 99 -3.72 2.97 -6.91
N ASN A 100 -4.16 3.61 -5.81
CA ASN A 100 -4.95 2.96 -4.77
C ASN A 100 -6.41 2.70 -5.20
N PHE A 101 -6.91 3.45 -6.17
CA PHE A 101 -8.25 3.22 -6.75
C PHE A 101 -8.29 2.09 -7.76
N MET A 102 -7.26 2.00 -8.61
CA MET A 102 -7.19 0.96 -9.65
C MET A 102 -6.85 -0.41 -9.06
N SER A 103 -6.30 -0.47 -7.84
CA SER A 103 -6.06 -1.72 -7.12
C SER A 103 -7.27 -2.22 -6.31
N ASP A 104 -8.41 -1.50 -6.34
CA ASP A 104 -9.60 -1.90 -5.59
C ASP A 104 -10.24 -3.18 -6.14
N ARG A 105 -10.36 -4.20 -5.27
CA ARG A 105 -10.92 -5.50 -5.65
C ARG A 105 -12.40 -5.46 -5.99
N GLY A 106 -13.17 -4.56 -5.39
CA GLY A 106 -14.59 -4.42 -5.71
C GLY A 106 -14.79 -3.99 -7.16
N ASN A 107 -14.01 -3.00 -7.62
CA ASN A 107 -14.04 -2.54 -9.00
C ASN A 107 -13.56 -3.64 -9.97
N GLN A 108 -12.48 -4.34 -9.63
CA GLN A 108 -11.94 -5.44 -10.44
C GLN A 108 -12.93 -6.60 -10.60
N VAL A 109 -13.55 -7.04 -9.51
CA VAL A 109 -14.56 -8.12 -9.54
C VAL A 109 -15.81 -7.69 -10.28
N THR A 110 -16.24 -6.42 -10.11
CA THR A 110 -17.40 -5.88 -10.83
C THR A 110 -17.18 -5.91 -12.34
N LEU A 111 -16.09 -5.30 -12.81
CA LEU A 111 -15.76 -5.29 -14.24
C LEU A 111 -15.55 -6.71 -14.78
N GLY A 112 -14.83 -7.54 -14.01
CA GLY A 112 -14.60 -8.94 -14.34
C GLY A 112 -15.89 -9.74 -14.50
N THR A 113 -16.90 -9.51 -13.64
CA THR A 113 -18.21 -10.19 -13.71
C THR A 113 -18.93 -9.83 -15.00
N PHE A 114 -18.99 -8.55 -15.37
CA PHE A 114 -19.68 -8.14 -16.60
C PHE A 114 -19.00 -8.66 -17.87
N ILE A 115 -17.66 -8.58 -17.91
CA ILE A 115 -16.88 -9.13 -19.04
C ILE A 115 -17.02 -10.65 -19.10
N ALA A 116 -16.97 -11.34 -17.97
CA ALA A 116 -17.17 -12.79 -17.87
C ALA A 116 -18.55 -13.21 -18.40
N THR A 117 -19.63 -12.58 -17.94
CA THR A 117 -21.00 -12.88 -18.39
C THR A 117 -21.19 -12.59 -19.88
N PHE A 118 -20.59 -11.51 -20.39
CA PHE A 118 -20.56 -11.20 -21.83
C PHE A 118 -19.87 -12.30 -22.64
N LEU A 119 -18.64 -12.67 -22.28
CA LEU A 119 -17.87 -13.68 -23.00
C LEU A 119 -18.52 -15.06 -22.92
N TYR A 120 -19.03 -15.43 -21.74
CA TYR A 120 -19.81 -16.65 -21.55
C TYR A 120 -20.98 -16.71 -22.55
N SER A 121 -21.79 -15.63 -22.59
CA SER A 121 -22.97 -15.58 -23.46
C SER A 121 -22.60 -15.67 -24.94
N LEU A 122 -21.51 -15.02 -25.37
CA LEU A 122 -21.02 -15.08 -26.75
C LEU A 122 -20.61 -16.50 -27.15
N VAL A 123 -19.84 -17.19 -26.30
CA VAL A 123 -19.42 -18.57 -26.57
C VAL A 123 -20.62 -19.50 -26.67
N VAL A 124 -21.57 -19.41 -25.74
CA VAL A 124 -22.77 -20.27 -25.77
C VAL A 124 -23.63 -19.97 -27.00
N VAL A 125 -23.85 -18.70 -27.36
CA VAL A 125 -24.57 -18.31 -28.59
C VAL A 125 -23.98 -18.96 -29.84
N ARG A 126 -22.64 -19.00 -29.94
CA ARG A 126 -21.95 -19.61 -31.08
C ARG A 126 -22.20 -21.12 -31.20
N THR A 127 -22.59 -21.78 -30.12
CA THR A 127 -22.80 -23.25 -30.09
C THR A 127 -24.24 -23.66 -30.37
N ILE A 128 -25.21 -22.72 -30.32
CA ILE A 128 -26.62 -22.96 -30.64
C ILE A 128 -26.75 -23.16 -32.15
N ARG A 129 -27.34 -24.29 -32.57
CA ARG A 129 -27.61 -24.63 -33.97
C ARG A 129 -29.11 -24.65 -34.22
N SER A 130 -29.58 -23.83 -35.17
CA SER A 130 -30.97 -23.85 -35.60
C SER A 130 -31.18 -24.95 -36.66
N PRO A 131 -32.37 -25.58 -36.69
CA PRO A 131 -32.66 -26.62 -37.68
C PRO A 131 -32.56 -26.04 -39.10
N GLY A 132 -31.69 -26.62 -39.94
CA GLY A 132 -31.47 -26.20 -41.33
C GLY A 132 -30.23 -25.33 -41.59
N GLU A 133 -29.43 -24.97 -40.57
CA GLU A 133 -28.18 -24.18 -40.74
C GLU A 133 -27.00 -25.00 -41.33
N ALA A 134 -27.01 -26.33 -41.19
CA ALA A 134 -26.05 -27.23 -41.82
C ALA A 134 -26.79 -28.49 -42.31
N ALA A 135 -26.50 -28.92 -43.55
CA ALA A 135 -27.18 -30.05 -44.17
C ALA A 135 -26.96 -31.35 -43.38
N GLY A 136 -27.99 -31.78 -42.65
CA GLY A 136 -28.03 -33.07 -41.95
C GLY A 136 -27.86 -33.04 -40.42
N GLU A 137 -27.70 -31.88 -39.78
CA GLU A 137 -27.59 -31.78 -38.31
C GLU A 137 -28.93 -31.41 -37.65
N ALA A 138 -29.26 -32.09 -36.54
CA ALA A 138 -30.42 -31.78 -35.72
C ALA A 138 -30.23 -30.46 -34.95
N ALA A 139 -31.33 -29.79 -34.60
CA ALA A 139 -31.30 -28.60 -33.76
C ALA A 139 -30.62 -28.91 -32.41
N PHE A 140 -29.68 -28.07 -31.99
CA PHE A 140 -28.95 -28.24 -30.73
C PHE A 140 -28.99 -26.96 -29.92
N VAL A 141 -29.48 -27.07 -28.69
CA VAL A 141 -29.53 -25.98 -27.71
C VAL A 141 -28.93 -26.48 -26.40
N PRO A 142 -27.80 -25.92 -25.93
CA PRO A 142 -27.20 -26.30 -24.66
C PRO A 142 -28.00 -25.67 -23.50
N GLN A 143 -29.04 -26.36 -23.05
CA GLN A 143 -30.00 -25.84 -22.08
C GLN A 143 -29.36 -25.54 -20.72
N LEU A 144 -28.41 -26.38 -20.26
CA LEU A 144 -27.72 -26.16 -19.00
C LEU A 144 -26.81 -24.93 -19.11
N ALA A 145 -26.14 -24.76 -20.25
CA ALA A 145 -25.36 -23.55 -20.51
C ALA A 145 -26.23 -22.28 -20.54
N VAL A 146 -27.44 -22.34 -21.09
CA VAL A 146 -28.41 -21.22 -21.05
C VAL A 146 -28.82 -20.89 -19.63
N LEU A 147 -29.16 -21.90 -18.80
CA LEU A 147 -29.53 -21.71 -17.40
C LEU A 147 -28.43 -21.02 -16.60
N VAL A 148 -27.17 -21.45 -16.77
CA VAL A 148 -26.01 -20.82 -16.14
C VAL A 148 -25.85 -19.37 -16.64
N GLY A 149 -26.11 -19.09 -17.92
CA GLY A 149 -26.09 -17.73 -18.46
C GLY A 149 -27.12 -16.81 -17.78
N VAL A 150 -28.33 -17.32 -17.54
CA VAL A 150 -29.38 -16.59 -16.79
C VAL A 150 -28.95 -16.38 -15.33
N LEU A 151 -28.35 -17.38 -14.69
CA LEU A 151 -27.84 -17.21 -13.33
C LEU A 151 -26.74 -16.15 -13.26
N LEU A 152 -25.81 -16.16 -14.22
CA LEU A 152 -24.74 -15.16 -14.32
C LEU A 152 -25.29 -13.73 -14.50
N VAL A 153 -26.37 -13.54 -15.27
CA VAL A 153 -26.98 -12.20 -15.40
C VAL A 153 -27.64 -11.74 -14.10
N LEU A 154 -28.30 -12.64 -13.36
CA LEU A 154 -28.86 -12.33 -12.04
C LEU A 154 -27.77 -11.96 -11.03
N CYS A 155 -26.66 -12.71 -11.01
CA CYS A 155 -25.47 -12.34 -10.24
C CYS A 155 -24.89 -10.99 -10.67
N SER A 156 -24.86 -10.70 -11.98
CA SER A 156 -24.39 -9.42 -12.51
C SER A 156 -25.26 -8.25 -12.01
N ILE A 157 -26.58 -8.41 -11.91
CA ILE A 157 -27.47 -7.39 -11.34
C ILE A 157 -27.12 -7.12 -9.86
N ALA A 158 -26.90 -8.16 -9.06
CA ALA A 158 -26.50 -7.99 -7.66
C ALA A 158 -25.15 -7.26 -7.54
N VAL A 159 -24.18 -7.63 -8.39
CA VAL A 159 -22.87 -6.97 -8.47
C VAL A 159 -22.98 -5.51 -8.92
N LEU A 160 -23.92 -5.18 -9.82
CA LEU A 160 -24.18 -3.80 -10.22
C LEU A 160 -24.74 -2.96 -9.06
N ILE A 161 -25.68 -3.50 -8.29
CA ILE A 161 -26.21 -2.84 -7.09
C ILE A 161 -25.09 -2.61 -6.06
N TYR A 162 -24.24 -3.62 -5.85
CA TYR A 162 -23.04 -3.48 -5.03
C TYR A 162 -22.12 -2.36 -5.53
N PHE A 163 -21.84 -2.31 -6.83
CA PHE A 163 -20.95 -1.29 -7.43
C PHE A 163 -21.47 0.14 -7.22
N ILE A 164 -22.78 0.35 -7.37
CA ILE A 164 -23.43 1.65 -7.16
C ILE A 164 -23.22 2.17 -5.73
N HIS A 165 -23.16 1.28 -4.73
CA HIS A 165 -22.86 1.65 -3.34
C HIS A 165 -21.36 1.72 -3.05
N HIS A 166 -20.58 0.80 -3.62
CA HIS A 166 -19.16 0.65 -3.35
C HIS A 166 -18.34 1.85 -3.84
N VAL A 167 -18.56 2.33 -5.07
CA VAL A 167 -17.75 3.41 -5.64
C VAL A 167 -17.84 4.70 -4.82
N PRO A 168 -19.02 5.25 -4.49
CA PRO A 168 -19.11 6.46 -3.67
C PRO A 168 -18.51 6.29 -2.26
N SER A 169 -18.76 5.16 -1.59
CA SER A 169 -18.26 4.91 -0.23
C SER A 169 -16.72 4.84 -0.14
N ARG A 170 -16.07 4.39 -1.22
CA ARG A 170 -14.61 4.34 -1.35
C ARG A 170 -13.97 5.66 -1.79
N ILE A 171 -14.77 6.60 -2.31
CA ILE A 171 -14.31 7.96 -2.69
C ILE A 171 -14.29 8.91 -1.52
N HIS A 172 -15.06 8.65 -0.48
CA HIS A 172 -15.06 9.50 0.70
C HIS A 172 -13.63 9.57 1.28
N ILE A 173 -13.13 10.80 1.48
CA ILE A 173 -11.73 11.05 1.86
C ILE A 173 -11.35 10.35 3.17
N ASN A 174 -12.27 10.30 4.13
CA ASN A 174 -12.10 9.57 5.38
C ASN A 174 -11.79 8.09 5.17
N SER A 175 -12.47 7.41 4.22
CA SER A 175 -12.19 6.01 3.89
C SER A 175 -10.79 5.82 3.28
N VAL A 176 -10.31 6.80 2.52
CA VAL A 176 -8.96 6.78 1.93
C VAL A 176 -7.90 6.99 3.01
N ILE A 177 -8.09 7.98 3.88
CA ILE A 177 -7.21 8.28 5.00
C ILE A 177 -7.16 7.08 5.95
N GLU A 178 -8.31 6.53 6.33
CA GLU A 178 -8.43 5.33 7.18
C GLU A 178 -7.65 4.16 6.59
N ARG A 179 -7.86 3.84 5.31
CA ARG A 179 -7.12 2.73 4.67
C ARG A 179 -5.60 2.93 4.70
N ILE A 180 -5.12 4.16 4.46
CA ILE A 180 -3.68 4.47 4.50
C ILE A 180 -3.16 4.36 5.94
N GLY A 181 -3.91 4.91 6.90
CA GLY A 181 -3.60 4.84 8.33
C GLY A 181 -3.56 3.41 8.87
N ASP A 182 -4.56 2.59 8.55
CA ASP A 182 -4.59 1.17 8.87
C ASP A 182 -3.41 0.41 8.24
N SER A 183 -3.09 0.70 6.99
CA SER A 183 -1.93 0.10 6.32
C SER A 183 -0.63 0.48 7.03
N LEU A 184 -0.51 1.73 7.49
CA LEU A 184 0.64 2.22 8.23
C LEU A 184 0.75 1.55 9.60
N LEU A 185 -0.34 1.46 10.37
CA LEU A 185 -0.39 0.77 11.66
C LEU A 185 -0.05 -0.71 11.51
N LYS A 186 -0.63 -1.37 10.51
CA LYS A 186 -0.36 -2.77 10.20
C LYS A 186 1.11 -3.00 9.86
N GLU A 187 1.71 -2.14 9.04
CA GLU A 187 3.13 -2.31 8.68
C GLU A 187 4.07 -1.96 9.83
N ILE A 188 3.69 -1.05 10.74
CA ILE A 188 4.39 -0.86 12.02
C ILE A 188 4.31 -2.15 12.86
N ASP A 189 3.15 -2.79 12.92
CA ASP A 189 2.94 -3.99 13.72
C ASP A 189 3.69 -5.22 13.18
N GLU A 190 3.66 -5.42 11.87
CA GLU A 190 4.36 -6.51 11.20
C GLU A 190 5.89 -6.32 11.23
N ARG A 191 6.38 -5.08 11.19
CA ARG A 191 7.83 -4.78 11.06
C ARG A 191 8.56 -4.60 12.40
N PHE A 192 7.85 -4.29 13.46
CA PHE A 192 8.40 -4.13 14.81
C PHE A 192 7.48 -4.93 15.74
N PRO A 193 7.85 -6.02 16.44
CA PRO A 193 9.20 -6.48 16.81
C PRO A 193 9.72 -7.68 15.99
N VAL A 194 9.00 -8.12 14.95
CA VAL A 194 9.37 -9.32 14.17
C VAL A 194 10.52 -8.97 13.22
N PHE A 195 11.75 -9.28 13.61
CA PHE A 195 12.94 -9.01 12.80
C PHE A 195 13.46 -10.27 12.09
N VAL A 196 13.95 -10.06 10.88
CA VAL A 196 14.83 -10.97 10.16
C VAL A 196 16.25 -10.83 10.74
N GLY A 197 16.81 -11.92 11.25
CA GLY A 197 18.07 -11.92 11.99
C GLY A 197 17.97 -11.32 13.38
N LYS A 198 19.01 -11.50 14.21
CA LYS A 198 19.04 -10.94 15.57
C LYS A 198 19.61 -9.52 15.52
N ALA A 199 18.85 -8.54 16.01
CA ALA A 199 19.36 -7.19 16.21
C ALA A 199 20.51 -7.25 17.22
N LEU A 200 21.67 -6.70 16.86
CA LEU A 200 22.78 -6.52 17.78
C LEU A 200 22.61 -5.22 18.57
N ASP A 201 23.10 -5.17 19.81
CA ASP A 201 23.02 -3.95 20.60
C ASP A 201 23.80 -2.83 19.89
N GLN A 202 23.36 -1.58 20.01
CA GLN A 202 24.08 -0.43 19.41
C GLN A 202 25.49 -0.27 20.02
N ARG A 203 25.73 -0.90 21.17
CA ARG A 203 27.04 -0.98 21.83
C ARG A 203 28.00 -1.98 21.15
N ASP A 204 27.51 -2.81 20.23
CA ASP A 204 28.31 -3.78 19.47
C ASP A 204 29.01 -3.15 18.24
N ASP A 205 29.19 -1.82 18.21
CA ASP A 205 29.93 -1.11 17.16
C ASP A 205 31.39 -1.61 17.03
N ASP A 206 31.92 -2.29 18.05
CA ASP A 206 33.21 -2.99 18.01
C ASP A 206 33.25 -4.12 16.98
N ARG A 207 32.10 -4.68 16.62
CA ARG A 207 31.97 -5.75 15.61
C ARG A 207 31.96 -5.24 14.18
N ILE A 208 31.86 -3.92 13.99
CA ILE A 208 31.92 -3.30 12.68
C ILE A 208 33.37 -3.39 12.19
N PRO A 209 33.62 -3.99 11.01
CA PRO A 209 34.96 -4.02 10.43
C PRO A 209 35.56 -2.61 10.38
N ASP A 210 36.86 -2.46 10.65
CA ASP A 210 37.56 -1.17 10.54
C ASP A 210 37.33 -0.52 9.19
N ALA A 211 37.25 -1.37 8.17
CA ALA A 211 36.92 -0.97 6.82
C ALA A 211 35.60 -0.22 6.73
N PHE A 212 34.61 -0.30 7.63
CA PHE A 212 33.34 0.45 7.57
C PHE A 212 33.21 1.57 8.60
N ARG A 213 34.23 1.80 9.43
CA ARG A 213 34.24 2.85 10.45
C ARG A 213 34.43 4.25 9.81
N PRO A 214 33.94 5.33 10.45
CA PRO A 214 34.07 6.69 9.92
C PRO A 214 35.52 7.15 9.71
N ASP A 215 36.44 6.64 10.54
CA ASP A 215 37.87 6.93 10.59
C ASP A 215 38.73 5.88 9.83
N ALA A 216 38.10 5.05 8.99
CA ALA A 216 38.78 4.02 8.22
C ALA A 216 39.92 4.59 7.36
N SER A 217 41.08 3.92 7.37
CA SER A 217 42.19 4.25 6.47
C SER A 217 41.82 3.98 5.00
N THR A 218 42.50 4.66 4.06
CA THR A 218 42.34 4.42 2.62
C THR A 218 42.54 2.95 2.26
N THR A 219 43.55 2.30 2.86
CA THR A 219 43.84 0.88 2.66
C THR A 219 42.71 -0.04 3.13
N ALA A 220 42.00 0.32 4.20
CA ALA A 220 40.85 -0.44 4.67
C ALA A 220 39.62 -0.25 3.75
N ILE A 221 39.45 0.95 3.18
CA ILE A 221 38.38 1.27 2.23
C ILE A 221 38.58 0.52 0.90
N GLU A 222 39.82 0.41 0.42
CA GLU A 222 40.17 -0.33 -0.81
C GLU A 222 39.81 -1.82 -0.74
N ARG A 223 39.69 -2.38 0.47
CA ARG A 223 39.22 -3.75 0.70
C ARG A 223 37.71 -3.90 0.59
N ARG A 224 36.96 -2.87 0.19
CA ARG A 224 35.51 -2.97 -0.06
C ARG A 224 35.25 -3.20 -1.53
N ALA A 225 34.23 -4.00 -1.84
CA ALA A 225 33.72 -4.16 -3.20
C ALA A 225 32.29 -3.63 -3.32
N GLY A 226 32.02 -2.83 -4.36
CA GLY A 226 30.70 -2.22 -4.59
C GLY A 226 29.82 -3.05 -5.53
N ILE A 227 28.62 -3.43 -5.08
CA ILE A 227 27.61 -4.06 -5.91
C ILE A 227 26.75 -2.97 -6.55
N ARG A 228 26.84 -2.83 -7.88
CA ARG A 228 26.19 -1.73 -8.62
C ARG A 228 24.80 -2.07 -9.18
N ALA A 229 23.91 -1.08 -9.13
CA ALA A 229 22.60 -1.13 -9.74
C ALA A 229 22.68 -1.28 -11.25
N LYS A 230 21.92 -2.22 -11.83
CA LYS A 230 21.81 -2.42 -13.29
C LYS A 230 20.77 -1.49 -13.95
N HIS A 231 19.85 -0.95 -13.16
CA HIS A 231 18.71 -0.16 -13.64
C HIS A 231 18.53 1.10 -12.80
N THR A 232 17.88 2.10 -13.39
CA THR A 232 17.45 3.33 -12.71
C THR A 232 16.01 3.18 -12.26
N GLY A 233 15.67 3.62 -11.04
CA GLY A 233 14.32 3.59 -10.49
C GLY A 233 14.28 3.58 -8.97
N TYR A 234 13.10 3.37 -8.40
CA TYR A 234 12.88 3.21 -6.97
C TYR A 234 13.15 1.78 -6.52
N ILE A 235 13.85 1.60 -5.40
CA ILE A 235 13.94 0.30 -4.73
C ILE A 235 12.58 0.01 -4.12
N GLN A 236 11.86 -0.99 -4.64
CA GLN A 236 10.54 -1.38 -4.16
C GLN A 236 10.61 -2.44 -3.07
N LEU A 237 11.60 -3.33 -3.15
CA LEU A 237 11.80 -4.40 -2.18
C LEU A 237 13.28 -4.78 -2.07
N ILE A 238 13.71 -5.04 -0.84
CA ILE A 238 14.99 -5.60 -0.46
C ILE A 238 14.71 -6.94 0.25
N ASP A 239 15.21 -8.03 -0.32
CA ASP A 239 15.11 -9.37 0.26
C ASP A 239 16.23 -9.55 1.30
N GLU A 240 15.94 -9.16 2.53
CA GLU A 240 16.91 -9.15 3.64
C GLU A 240 17.41 -10.55 3.98
N ASP A 241 16.54 -11.57 3.92
CA ASP A 241 16.91 -12.98 4.10
C ASP A 241 17.96 -13.41 3.07
N ALA A 242 17.73 -13.08 1.79
CA ALA A 242 18.65 -13.41 0.71
C ALA A 242 20.00 -12.67 0.87
N LEU A 243 19.99 -11.44 1.38
CA LEU A 243 21.21 -10.70 1.70
C LEU A 243 22.01 -11.37 2.82
N ILE A 244 21.36 -11.75 3.92
CA ILE A 244 22.01 -12.42 5.05
C ILE A 244 22.55 -13.80 4.62
N CYS A 245 21.77 -14.57 3.85
CA CYS A 245 22.18 -15.89 3.35
C CYS A 245 23.43 -15.78 2.48
N ALA A 246 23.43 -14.87 1.48
CA ALA A 246 24.59 -14.64 0.63
C ALA A 246 25.81 -14.12 1.42
N ALA A 247 25.58 -13.24 2.41
CA ALA A 247 26.64 -12.76 3.28
C ALA A 247 27.24 -13.89 4.15
N ARG A 248 26.42 -14.82 4.64
CA ARG A 248 26.86 -15.95 5.45
C ARG A 248 27.67 -16.94 4.63
N GLU A 249 27.17 -17.34 3.46
CA GLU A 249 27.83 -18.30 2.57
C GLU A 249 29.21 -17.80 2.10
N SER A 250 29.31 -16.52 1.75
CA SER A 250 30.55 -15.90 1.29
C SER A 250 31.39 -15.26 2.42
N LYS A 251 30.97 -15.40 3.69
CA LYS A 251 31.61 -14.78 4.87
C LYS A 251 31.85 -13.27 4.73
N LEU A 252 30.86 -12.56 4.19
CA LEU A 252 30.89 -11.12 3.98
C LEU A 252 30.14 -10.36 5.09
N VAL A 253 30.53 -9.10 5.26
CA VAL A 253 29.79 -8.03 5.94
C VAL A 253 29.36 -7.03 4.88
N LEU A 254 28.07 -6.75 4.82
CA LEU A 254 27.44 -5.90 3.83
C LEU A 254 27.02 -4.57 4.44
N ARG A 255 27.29 -3.45 3.78
CA ARG A 255 26.73 -2.14 4.13
C ARG A 255 25.76 -1.68 3.05
N LEU A 256 24.49 -1.51 3.43
CA LEU A 256 23.45 -1.02 2.54
C LEU A 256 23.58 0.49 2.37
N GLN A 257 23.61 0.95 1.11
CA GLN A 257 23.67 2.39 0.80
C GLN A 257 22.29 3.01 0.58
N TYR A 258 21.27 2.18 0.38
CA TYR A 258 19.91 2.61 0.09
C TYR A 258 18.90 1.76 0.88
N GLN A 259 17.72 2.33 1.12
CA GLN A 259 16.57 1.68 1.71
C GLN A 259 15.45 1.51 0.67
N SER A 260 14.50 0.62 0.96
CA SER A 260 13.24 0.51 0.21
C SER A 260 12.53 1.87 0.18
N GLY A 261 12.21 2.36 -1.01
CA GLY A 261 11.64 3.68 -1.27
C GLY A 261 12.62 4.67 -1.92
N ASP A 262 13.93 4.42 -1.84
CA ASP A 262 14.94 5.35 -2.37
C ASP A 262 15.06 5.20 -3.90
N PHE A 263 15.39 6.30 -4.58
CA PHE A 263 15.66 6.32 -6.01
C PHE A 263 17.15 6.09 -6.29
N VAL A 264 17.44 5.14 -7.19
CA VAL A 264 18.80 4.78 -7.59
C VAL A 264 19.02 5.00 -9.08
N HIS A 265 20.24 5.35 -9.44
CA HIS A 265 20.67 5.43 -10.83
C HIS A 265 21.40 4.14 -11.24
N ARG A 266 21.34 3.80 -12.52
CA ARG A 266 22.21 2.75 -13.08
C ARG A 266 23.68 3.08 -12.76
N GLY A 267 24.38 2.12 -12.18
CA GLY A 267 25.78 2.27 -11.75
C GLY A 267 25.98 2.70 -10.29
N SER A 268 24.94 3.18 -9.60
CA SER A 268 24.98 3.47 -8.16
C SER A 268 25.34 2.21 -7.36
N ILE A 269 26.13 2.37 -6.30
CA ILE A 269 26.51 1.26 -5.40
C ILE A 269 25.34 0.98 -4.47
N LEU A 270 24.67 -0.16 -4.64
CA LEU A 270 23.56 -0.60 -3.79
C LEU A 270 24.06 -1.08 -2.42
N VAL A 271 25.15 -1.84 -2.46
CA VAL A 271 25.76 -2.50 -1.30
C VAL A 271 27.27 -2.42 -1.42
N GLU A 272 27.94 -2.13 -0.32
CA GLU A 272 29.38 -2.36 -0.18
C GLU A 272 29.61 -3.65 0.59
N ALA A 273 30.42 -4.55 0.06
CA ALA A 273 30.80 -5.80 0.70
C ALA A 273 32.24 -5.75 1.21
N TRP A 274 32.48 -6.35 2.36
CA TRP A 274 33.81 -6.56 2.94
C TRP A 274 33.91 -7.98 3.50
N PRO A 275 35.05 -8.67 3.39
CA PRO A 275 36.21 -8.29 2.58
C PRO A 275 35.92 -8.46 1.08
N GLY A 276 36.29 -7.47 0.27
CA GLY A 276 35.91 -7.38 -1.15
C GLY A 276 36.58 -8.44 -2.04
N ASP A 277 37.72 -8.96 -1.61
CA ASP A 277 38.43 -10.09 -2.22
C ASP A 277 37.69 -11.43 -2.08
N ALA A 278 36.79 -11.55 -1.10
CA ALA A 278 35.91 -12.70 -0.96
C ALA A 278 34.61 -12.59 -1.80
N LEU A 279 34.42 -11.48 -2.53
CA LEU A 279 33.22 -11.28 -3.35
C LEU A 279 33.38 -11.95 -4.72
N GLU A 280 32.87 -13.17 -4.83
CA GLU A 280 32.80 -13.90 -6.09
C GLU A 280 31.62 -13.43 -6.98
N ASP A 281 31.69 -13.73 -8.29
CA ASP A 281 30.68 -13.31 -9.28
C ASP A 281 29.27 -13.85 -8.97
N GLU A 282 29.20 -15.07 -8.41
CA GLU A 282 27.93 -15.69 -8.01
C GLU A 282 27.29 -14.93 -6.85
N ALA A 283 28.07 -14.63 -5.80
CA ALA A 283 27.63 -13.79 -4.68
C ALA A 283 27.21 -12.40 -5.15
N GLN A 284 27.97 -11.76 -6.03
CA GLN A 284 27.62 -10.45 -6.60
C GLN A 284 26.28 -10.49 -7.37
N THR A 285 25.99 -11.60 -8.03
CA THR A 285 24.73 -11.83 -8.75
C THR A 285 23.57 -12.06 -7.78
N ALA A 286 23.77 -12.87 -6.74
CA ALA A 286 22.79 -13.14 -5.69
C ALA A 286 22.41 -11.86 -4.94
N LEU A 287 23.40 -11.09 -4.46
CA LEU A 287 23.21 -9.81 -3.77
C LEU A 287 22.42 -8.82 -4.63
N ARG A 288 22.75 -8.72 -5.91
CA ARG A 288 22.01 -7.83 -6.83
C ARG A 288 20.58 -8.31 -7.09
N ALA A 289 20.35 -9.62 -7.08
CA ALA A 289 19.04 -10.22 -7.27
C ALA A 289 18.14 -10.12 -6.02
N ALA A 290 18.69 -9.67 -4.88
CA ALA A 290 17.93 -9.33 -3.67
C ALA A 290 17.21 -7.98 -3.77
N PHE A 291 17.59 -7.12 -4.73
CA PHE A 291 16.95 -5.83 -4.96
C PHE A 291 15.93 -5.89 -6.09
N ALA A 292 14.72 -5.40 -5.83
CA ALA A 292 13.69 -5.20 -6.83
C ALA A 292 13.54 -3.69 -7.11
N ILE A 293 13.95 -3.25 -8.31
CA ILE A 293 13.92 -1.83 -8.72
C ILE A 293 12.77 -1.60 -9.72
N GLY A 294 11.92 -0.60 -9.47
CA GLY A 294 10.78 -0.25 -10.33
C GLY A 294 10.67 1.24 -10.66
N SER A 295 9.77 1.60 -11.58
CA SER A 295 9.59 2.98 -12.04
C SER A 295 8.83 3.88 -11.08
N ARG A 296 8.14 3.30 -10.09
CA ARG A 296 7.33 4.02 -9.09
C ARG A 296 7.73 3.59 -7.69
N ARG A 297 7.64 4.52 -6.73
CA ARG A 297 7.73 4.21 -5.31
C ARG A 297 6.44 3.51 -4.84
N THR A 298 6.56 2.61 -3.87
CA THR A 298 5.45 1.76 -3.39
C THR A 298 5.53 1.60 -1.87
N GLY A 299 4.39 1.41 -1.21
CA GLY A 299 4.34 1.18 0.24
C GLY A 299 4.86 -0.18 0.70
N MET A 300 5.06 -1.16 -0.18
CA MET A 300 5.36 -2.58 0.13
C MET A 300 6.39 -2.86 1.25
N GLN A 301 7.45 -2.04 1.36
CA GLN A 301 8.45 -2.11 2.42
C GLN A 301 8.88 -0.71 2.87
N ASP A 302 8.05 0.29 2.64
CA ASP A 302 8.40 1.69 2.84
C ASP A 302 7.31 2.43 3.62
N LEU A 303 7.36 2.29 4.95
CA LEU A 303 6.55 3.06 5.90
C LEU A 303 6.55 4.57 5.61
N ARG A 304 7.66 5.08 5.09
CA ARG A 304 7.83 6.50 4.77
C ARG A 304 6.91 6.93 3.64
N PHE A 305 6.55 6.02 2.72
CA PHE A 305 5.60 6.28 1.64
C PHE A 305 4.19 6.49 2.18
N LEU A 306 3.73 5.66 3.13
CA LEU A 306 2.40 5.80 3.73
C LEU A 306 2.28 7.09 4.56
N ILE A 307 3.35 7.46 5.27
CA ILE A 307 3.45 8.77 5.94
C ILE A 307 3.36 9.91 4.91
N ASP A 308 4.11 9.83 3.82
CA ASP A 308 4.07 10.85 2.77
C ASP A 308 2.69 11.00 2.14
N GLU A 309 1.92 9.90 1.98
CA GLU A 309 0.55 9.97 1.46
C GLU A 309 -0.38 10.75 2.42
N LEU A 310 -0.32 10.48 3.73
CA LEU A 310 -1.10 11.23 4.72
C LEU A 310 -0.69 12.71 4.77
N VAL A 311 0.62 12.98 4.70
CA VAL A 311 1.19 14.33 4.65
C VAL A 311 0.73 15.06 3.39
N GLU A 312 0.74 14.41 2.22
CA GLU A 312 0.29 15.01 0.95
C GLU A 312 -1.19 15.41 1.01
N ILE A 313 -2.05 14.53 1.55
CA ILE A 313 -3.49 14.82 1.72
C ILE A 313 -3.68 16.01 2.68
N ALA A 314 -3.01 16.00 3.84
CA ALA A 314 -3.14 17.07 4.83
C ALA A 314 -2.59 18.41 4.32
N ALA A 315 -1.40 18.43 3.71
CA ALA A 315 -0.81 19.62 3.13
C ALA A 315 -1.69 20.22 2.03
N ARG A 316 -2.33 19.37 1.21
CA ARG A 316 -3.26 19.80 0.18
C ARG A 316 -4.56 20.36 0.77
N ALA A 317 -5.11 19.70 1.78
CA ALA A 317 -6.31 20.16 2.49
C ALA A 317 -6.07 21.54 3.13
N LEU A 318 -4.88 21.77 3.71
CA LEU A 318 -4.47 23.06 4.29
C LEU A 318 -3.98 24.09 3.27
N SER A 319 -3.92 23.74 1.98
CA SER A 319 -3.49 24.69 0.97
C SER A 319 -4.52 25.83 0.81
N PRO A 320 -4.10 27.05 0.44
CA PRO A 320 -5.02 28.19 0.28
C PRO A 320 -6.18 27.96 -0.69
N GLY A 321 -6.04 27.01 -1.63
CA GLY A 321 -7.08 26.69 -2.61
C GLY A 321 -8.17 25.75 -2.10
N VAL A 322 -7.93 25.00 -1.02
CA VAL A 322 -8.88 24.04 -0.45
C VAL A 322 -9.38 24.52 0.92
N ASN A 323 -8.45 24.86 1.82
CA ASN A 323 -8.72 25.38 3.16
C ASN A 323 -9.68 24.51 3.99
N ASP A 324 -9.42 23.21 4.05
CA ASP A 324 -10.17 22.22 4.81
C ASP A 324 -9.33 21.64 5.97
N PRO A 325 -9.35 22.30 7.15
CA PRO A 325 -8.58 21.84 8.30
C PRO A 325 -9.13 20.55 8.92
N PHE A 326 -10.38 20.14 8.66
CA PHE A 326 -10.94 18.93 9.26
C PHE A 326 -10.43 17.65 8.57
N THR A 327 -10.25 17.69 7.25
CA THR A 327 -9.54 16.63 6.53
C THR A 327 -8.10 16.51 7.01
N ALA A 328 -7.41 17.63 7.22
CA ALA A 328 -6.04 17.64 7.75
C ALA A 328 -5.96 17.09 9.17
N ASN A 329 -6.92 17.42 10.03
CA ASN A 329 -7.04 16.85 11.38
C ASN A 329 -7.16 15.33 11.33
N SER A 330 -7.99 14.80 10.42
CA SER A 330 -8.13 13.35 10.25
C SER A 330 -6.78 12.69 9.90
N CYS A 331 -5.99 13.28 9.00
CA CYS A 331 -4.64 12.79 8.71
C CYS A 331 -3.70 12.88 9.93
N LEU A 332 -3.76 13.97 10.70
CA LEU A 332 -2.98 14.15 11.93
C LEU A 332 -3.35 13.10 12.99
N ASP A 333 -4.61 12.67 13.05
CA ASP A 333 -5.08 11.61 13.95
C ASP A 333 -4.41 10.27 13.63
N TRP A 334 -4.42 9.88 12.35
CA TRP A 334 -3.80 8.65 11.90
C TRP A 334 -2.27 8.68 12.01
N LEU A 335 -1.64 9.82 11.70
CA LEU A 335 -0.20 10.02 11.93
C LEU A 335 0.15 9.94 13.42
N GLY A 336 -0.64 10.60 14.27
CA GLY A 336 -0.50 10.58 15.72
C GLY A 336 -0.65 9.16 16.28
N ALA A 337 -1.65 8.41 15.84
CA ALA A 337 -1.86 7.02 16.24
C ALA A 337 -0.68 6.12 15.85
N ALA A 338 -0.24 6.19 14.58
CA ALA A 338 0.88 5.41 14.07
C ALA A 338 2.20 5.73 14.80
N LEU A 339 2.50 7.00 15.01
CA LEU A 339 3.72 7.43 15.68
C LEU A 339 3.68 7.21 17.20
N SER A 340 2.49 7.21 17.81
CA SER A 340 2.28 6.80 19.20
C SER A 340 2.57 5.31 19.37
N ASP A 341 2.12 4.50 18.42
CA ASP A 341 2.40 3.07 18.45
C ASP A 341 3.90 2.80 18.27
N LEU A 342 4.53 3.44 17.29
CA LEU A 342 5.98 3.39 17.08
C LEU A 342 6.77 3.89 18.31
N ALA A 343 6.26 4.89 19.02
CA ALA A 343 6.88 5.44 20.23
C ALA A 343 6.99 4.44 21.39
N ARG A 344 6.17 3.37 21.38
CA ARG A 344 6.21 2.28 22.36
C ARG A 344 7.11 1.11 21.95
N ARG A 345 7.58 1.09 20.70
CA ARG A 345 8.37 -0.02 20.15
C ARG A 345 9.87 0.33 20.11
N ASP A 346 10.69 -0.70 20.20
CA ASP A 346 12.13 -0.60 19.96
C ASP A 346 12.41 -0.60 18.47
N LEU A 347 13.10 0.45 18.01
CA LEU A 347 13.53 0.53 16.62
C LEU A 347 14.73 -0.41 16.43
N PRO A 348 14.79 -1.15 15.32
CA PRO A 348 15.83 -2.13 15.07
C PRO A 348 17.18 -1.47 15.04
N SER A 349 18.16 -2.20 15.56
CA SER A 349 19.55 -1.85 15.34
C SER A 349 19.86 -1.80 13.85
N ARG A 350 20.73 -0.86 13.49
CA ARG A 350 21.31 -0.81 12.14
C ARG A 350 22.19 -2.03 11.86
N LEU A 351 22.64 -2.73 12.90
CA LEU A 351 23.48 -3.91 12.82
C LEU A 351 22.61 -5.17 12.90
N ARG A 352 22.72 -6.02 11.89
CA ARG A 352 21.94 -7.26 11.77
C ARG A 352 22.86 -8.46 11.70
N ALA A 353 22.62 -9.43 12.59
CA ALA A 353 23.36 -10.67 12.64
C ALA A 353 22.60 -11.85 12.02
N ASP A 354 23.34 -12.87 11.59
CA ASP A 354 22.78 -14.17 11.25
C ASP A 354 22.41 -14.99 12.51
N ASP A 355 21.92 -16.22 12.31
CA ASP A 355 21.51 -17.11 13.40
C ASP A 355 22.68 -17.53 14.32
N ASP A 356 23.90 -17.54 13.78
CA ASP A 356 25.14 -17.83 14.50
C ASP A 356 25.60 -16.61 15.31
N GLY A 357 24.92 -15.47 15.19
CA GLY A 357 25.21 -14.24 15.88
C GLY A 357 26.28 -13.39 15.22
N GLU A 358 26.74 -13.72 14.00
CA GLU A 358 27.76 -12.96 13.26
C GLU A 358 27.18 -11.76 12.52
N LEU A 359 27.87 -10.61 12.57
CA LEU A 359 27.42 -9.40 11.85
C LEU A 359 27.44 -9.65 10.34
N ARG A 360 26.29 -9.50 9.68
CA ARG A 360 26.16 -9.68 8.21
C ARG A 360 25.76 -8.43 7.48
N VAL A 361 24.89 -7.60 8.07
CA VAL A 361 24.34 -6.43 7.39
C VAL A 361 24.39 -5.19 8.30
N ILE A 362 24.94 -4.11 7.76
CA ILE A 362 24.91 -2.75 8.29
C ILE A 362 23.89 -1.97 7.44
N ALA A 363 22.68 -1.81 7.96
CA ALA A 363 21.60 -1.06 7.33
C ALA A 363 21.70 0.44 7.67
N HIS A 364 20.93 1.27 6.95
CA HIS A 364 20.77 2.67 7.34
C HIS A 364 19.83 2.75 8.57
N PRO A 365 20.18 3.52 9.61
CA PRO A 365 19.41 3.55 10.86
C PRO A 365 18.03 4.16 10.66
N LEU A 366 17.00 3.48 11.17
CA LEU A 366 15.68 4.04 11.37
C LEU A 366 15.68 4.81 12.70
N THR A 367 15.38 6.10 12.67
CA THR A 367 15.35 6.93 13.88
C THR A 367 13.95 7.45 14.12
N PHE A 368 13.57 7.51 15.40
CA PHE A 368 12.30 8.11 15.82
C PHE A 368 12.20 9.56 15.35
N ALA A 369 13.29 10.33 15.45
CA ALA A 369 13.38 11.70 14.94
C ALA A 369 13.05 11.79 13.45
N GLY A 370 13.57 10.88 12.62
CA GLY A 370 13.30 10.87 11.18
C GLY A 370 11.82 10.62 10.86
N PHE A 371 11.12 9.79 11.62
CA PHE A 371 9.68 9.57 11.44
C PHE A 371 8.84 10.77 11.91
N ILE A 372 9.20 11.39 13.04
CA ILE A 372 8.54 12.62 13.52
C ILE A 372 8.71 13.76 12.51
N ASP A 373 9.94 14.00 12.03
CA ASP A 373 10.22 15.07 11.06
C ASP A 373 9.49 14.83 9.73
N ARG A 374 9.42 13.58 9.27
CA ARG A 374 8.72 13.25 8.03
C ARG A 374 7.21 13.42 8.10
N GLY A 375 6.59 13.10 9.23
CA GLY A 375 5.15 13.28 9.44
C GLY A 375 4.81 14.71 9.90
N PHE A 376 5.21 15.05 11.11
CA PHE A 376 4.91 16.33 11.74
C PHE A 376 5.78 17.47 11.19
N GLY A 377 7.07 17.26 10.95
CA GLY A 377 7.95 18.30 10.39
C GLY A 377 7.50 18.79 9.02
N ALA A 378 7.16 17.87 8.12
CA ALA A 378 6.65 18.20 6.79
C ALA A 378 5.30 18.94 6.82
N LEU A 379 4.45 18.68 7.82
CA LEU A 379 3.16 19.35 7.99
C LEU A 379 3.23 20.66 8.78
N ALA A 380 4.32 20.90 9.50
CA ALA A 380 4.44 22.02 10.43
C ALA A 380 4.13 23.36 9.76
N GLN A 381 4.70 23.63 8.58
CA GLN A 381 4.48 24.90 7.86
C GLN A 381 3.03 25.13 7.41
N TYR A 382 2.29 24.05 7.14
CA TYR A 382 0.90 24.12 6.69
C TYR A 382 -0.03 24.28 7.89
N ALA A 383 0.16 23.45 8.91
CA ALA A 383 -0.66 23.47 10.11
C ALA A 383 -0.42 24.72 10.96
N SER A 384 0.77 25.34 10.89
CA SER A 384 1.08 26.56 11.65
C SER A 384 0.30 27.78 11.17
N ALA A 385 -0.22 27.75 9.93
CA ALA A 385 -0.98 28.86 9.34
C ALA A 385 -2.50 28.76 9.59
N ASP A 386 -2.98 27.69 10.22
CA ASP A 386 -4.40 27.48 10.52
C ASP A 386 -4.61 27.14 12.01
N MET A 387 -5.54 27.83 12.66
CA MET A 387 -5.78 27.65 14.10
C MET A 387 -6.29 26.25 14.45
N ILE A 388 -7.21 25.71 13.65
CA ILE A 388 -7.87 24.42 13.93
C ILE A 388 -6.84 23.30 13.76
N ALA A 389 -6.11 23.30 12.65
CA ALA A 389 -5.05 22.34 12.36
C ALA A 389 -3.89 22.47 13.34
N GLY A 390 -3.46 23.69 13.68
CA GLY A 390 -2.35 23.90 14.61
C GLY A 390 -2.66 23.41 16.02
N LYS A 391 -3.89 23.59 16.51
CA LYS A 391 -4.31 23.00 17.79
C LYS A 391 -4.30 21.48 17.74
N ARG A 392 -4.76 20.87 16.63
CA ARG A 392 -4.76 19.40 16.51
C ARG A 392 -3.36 18.82 16.33
N PHE A 393 -2.48 19.51 15.63
CA PHE A 393 -1.07 19.16 15.48
C PHE A 393 -0.38 19.01 16.84
N LEU A 394 -0.55 20.01 17.71
CA LEU A 394 -0.03 19.98 19.08
C LEU A 394 -0.69 18.89 19.93
N ALA A 395 -1.99 18.64 19.73
CA ALA A 395 -2.68 17.53 20.38
C ALA A 395 -2.10 16.16 20.00
N ALA A 396 -1.96 15.89 18.72
CA ALA A 396 -1.40 14.64 18.22
C ALA A 396 0.07 14.47 18.66
N LEU A 397 0.89 15.53 18.72
CA LEU A 397 2.23 15.46 19.32
C LEU A 397 2.19 15.10 20.81
N GLY A 398 1.22 15.65 21.55
CA GLY A 398 0.97 15.30 22.94
C GLY A 398 0.61 13.84 23.13
N ASP A 399 -0.23 13.28 22.26
CA ASP A 399 -0.63 11.86 22.27
C ASP A 399 0.57 10.94 22.05
N VAL A 400 1.46 11.31 21.10
CA VAL A 400 2.73 10.59 20.88
C VAL A 400 3.63 10.68 22.12
N ALA A 401 3.70 11.85 22.77
CA ALA A 401 4.51 12.02 23.98
C ALA A 401 4.03 11.15 25.14
N LEU A 402 2.71 11.02 25.34
CA LEU A 402 2.13 10.13 26.35
C LEU A 402 2.57 8.67 26.18
N SER A 403 2.78 8.26 24.93
CA SER A 403 3.19 6.92 24.53
C SER A 403 4.72 6.70 24.65
N CYS A 404 5.52 7.76 24.74
CA CYS A 404 6.97 7.65 24.93
C CYS A 404 7.34 7.17 26.34
N GLY A 405 8.34 6.29 26.45
CA GLY A 405 8.99 5.92 27.72
C GLY A 405 10.38 6.54 27.90
N ALA A 406 11.07 6.87 26.80
CA ALA A 406 12.44 7.35 26.81
C ALA A 406 12.54 8.88 26.78
N ALA A 407 13.36 9.46 27.67
CA ALA A 407 13.60 10.91 27.74
C ALA A 407 14.14 11.50 26.43
N SER A 408 14.94 10.74 25.67
CA SER A 408 15.46 11.16 24.36
C SER A 408 14.35 11.36 23.32
N ARG A 409 13.31 10.51 23.32
CA ARG A 409 12.14 10.65 22.44
C ARG A 409 11.28 11.86 22.85
N VAL A 410 11.13 12.10 24.15
CA VAL A 410 10.44 13.29 24.68
C VAL A 410 11.14 14.57 24.24
N ALA A 411 12.48 14.62 24.30
CA ALA A 411 13.25 15.77 23.85
C ALA A 411 13.07 16.07 22.34
N ILE A 412 12.96 15.03 21.50
CA ILE A 412 12.65 15.18 20.07
C ILE A 412 11.28 15.84 19.87
N LEU A 413 10.26 15.39 20.60
CA LEU A 413 8.91 15.96 20.51
C LEU A 413 8.86 17.40 21.03
N ALA A 414 9.58 17.70 22.11
CA ALA A 414 9.69 19.06 22.64
C ALA A 414 10.35 20.00 21.63
N LYS A 415 11.42 19.55 20.95
CA LYS A 415 12.05 20.31 19.86
C LYS A 415 11.04 20.58 18.72
N GLN A 416 10.27 19.57 18.32
CA GLN A 416 9.26 19.71 17.27
C GLN A 416 8.16 20.70 17.66
N ALA A 417 7.67 20.65 18.90
CA ALA A 417 6.66 21.56 19.42
C ALA A 417 7.18 23.00 19.49
N SER A 418 8.44 23.21 19.88
CA SER A 418 9.07 24.53 19.90
C SER A 418 9.20 25.12 18.50
N GLN A 419 9.66 24.32 17.52
CA GLN A 419 9.76 24.77 16.13
C GLN A 419 8.39 25.12 15.55
N PHE A 420 7.37 24.31 15.85
CA PHE A 420 6.01 24.58 15.43
C PHE A 420 5.44 25.88 16.03
N ARG A 421 5.72 26.13 17.31
CA ARG A 421 5.34 27.37 18.01
C ARG A 421 5.88 28.60 17.29
N ASP A 422 7.17 28.60 16.94
CA ASP A 422 7.82 29.73 16.27
C ASP A 422 7.23 29.97 14.86
N LEU A 423 6.90 28.89 14.14
CA LEU A 423 6.20 28.98 12.85
C LEU A 423 4.79 29.58 13.00
N ALA A 424 4.04 29.14 14.01
CA ALA A 424 2.68 29.62 14.26
C ALA A 424 2.66 31.10 14.69
N ASP A 425 3.66 31.53 15.46
CA ASP A 425 3.86 32.93 15.86
C ASP A 425 3.98 33.85 14.64
N GLY A 426 4.77 33.44 13.64
CA GLY A 426 4.96 34.21 12.41
C GLY A 426 3.78 34.14 11.43
N ALA A 427 3.00 33.06 11.46
CA ALA A 427 1.94 32.81 10.46
C ALA A 427 0.54 33.30 10.88
N LEU A 428 0.19 33.21 12.16
CA LEU A 428 -1.13 33.56 12.68
C LEU A 428 -1.17 34.97 13.27
N LYS A 429 -2.39 35.52 13.44
CA LYS A 429 -2.61 36.84 14.06
C LYS A 429 -3.79 36.80 15.03
N GLY A 430 -3.77 37.72 16.00
CA GLY A 430 -4.87 37.92 16.97
C GLY A 430 -5.19 36.67 17.78
N SER A 431 -6.47 36.46 18.10
CA SER A 431 -6.94 35.35 18.94
C SER A 431 -6.55 33.96 18.41
N ASN A 432 -6.43 33.81 17.10
CA ASN A 432 -6.05 32.54 16.48
C ASN A 432 -4.58 32.17 16.82
N ARG A 433 -3.71 33.18 16.81
CA ARG A 433 -2.30 33.01 17.22
C ARG A 433 -2.22 32.64 18.68
N ASP A 434 -2.89 33.41 19.54
CA ASP A 434 -2.82 33.21 20.99
C ASP A 434 -3.32 31.82 21.39
N ALA A 435 -4.41 31.35 20.77
CA ALA A 435 -4.95 30.01 21.00
C ALA A 435 -3.98 28.86 20.64
N VAL A 436 -3.13 29.03 19.62
CA VAL A 436 -2.13 28.02 19.23
C VAL A 436 -0.88 28.13 20.10
N LEU A 437 -0.41 29.34 20.40
CA LEU A 437 0.76 29.56 21.24
C LEU A 437 0.52 29.12 22.68
N ASP A 438 -0.63 29.43 23.27
CA ASP A 438 -1.01 28.95 24.61
C ASP A 438 -0.96 27.42 24.68
N ARG A 439 -1.44 26.76 23.63
CA ARG A 439 -1.44 25.30 23.52
C ARG A 439 -0.02 24.73 23.38
N ALA A 440 0.83 25.39 22.61
CA ALA A 440 2.23 24.99 22.45
C ALA A 440 3.00 25.16 23.76
N ASP A 441 2.79 26.29 24.45
CA ASP A 441 3.41 26.62 25.73
C ASP A 441 2.95 25.70 26.86
N GLU A 442 1.69 25.24 26.83
CA GLU A 442 1.21 24.18 27.73
C GLU A 442 1.94 22.85 27.48
N LEU A 443 2.02 22.41 26.22
CA LEU A 443 2.70 21.17 25.86
C LEU A 443 4.18 21.22 26.26
N LEU A 444 4.90 22.28 25.92
CA LEU A 444 6.32 22.45 26.25
C LEU A 444 6.55 22.45 27.77
N ARG A 445 5.71 23.15 28.54
CA ARG A 445 5.79 23.14 30.01
C ARG A 445 5.55 21.76 30.59
N ALA A 446 4.62 20.98 30.02
CA ALA A 446 4.39 19.62 30.47
C ALA A 446 5.60 18.74 30.17
N LEU A 447 6.10 18.72 28.93
CA LEU A 447 7.23 17.88 28.50
C LEU A 447 8.55 18.18 29.24
N ALA A 448 8.71 19.38 29.79
CA ALA A 448 9.87 19.75 30.60
C ALA A 448 9.92 19.08 31.97
N GLN A 449 8.82 18.48 32.44
CA GLN A 449 8.72 17.92 33.79
C GLN A 449 8.84 16.38 33.80
N PRO A 450 9.42 15.78 34.85
CA PRO A 450 9.53 14.32 34.94
C PRO A 450 8.15 13.62 35.05
N ASP A 451 7.13 14.31 35.56
CA ASP A 451 5.74 13.82 35.68
C ASP A 451 4.85 14.23 34.51
N TYR A 452 5.44 14.58 33.36
CA TYR A 452 4.73 15.12 32.18
C TYR A 452 3.48 14.32 31.80
N LYS A 453 3.50 12.97 31.89
CA LYS A 453 2.34 12.12 31.56
C LYS A 453 1.13 12.42 32.43
N ARG A 454 1.36 12.62 33.73
CA ARG A 454 0.30 12.97 34.67
C ARG A 454 -0.23 14.37 34.36
N ARG A 455 0.66 15.33 34.09
CA ARG A 455 0.25 16.70 33.75
C ARG A 455 -0.54 16.80 32.45
N LEU A 456 -0.11 16.09 31.41
CA LEU A 456 -0.84 16.03 30.15
C LEU A 456 -2.22 15.39 30.34
N ARG A 457 -2.35 14.41 31.25
CA ARG A 457 -3.62 13.74 31.61
C ARG A 457 -4.56 14.59 32.45
N ASP A 458 -4.01 15.22 33.48
CA ASP A 458 -4.79 15.93 34.50
C ASP A 458 -5.04 17.40 34.11
N SER A 459 -4.52 17.89 32.98
CA SER A 459 -4.81 19.24 32.51
C SER A 459 -6.25 19.35 32.03
N GLN A 460 -6.93 20.48 32.31
CA GLN A 460 -8.25 20.78 31.73
C GLN A 460 -8.23 20.91 30.20
N ALA A 461 -7.04 20.86 29.60
CA ALA A 461 -6.84 20.75 28.18
C ALA A 461 -6.33 19.34 27.81
N TRP A 462 -6.90 18.29 28.42
CA TRP A 462 -6.67 16.89 28.05
C TRP A 462 -6.60 16.75 26.52
N LEU A 463 -5.44 16.32 26.02
CA LEU A 463 -5.14 16.28 24.58
C LEU A 463 -5.79 15.06 23.89
N GLY A 464 -6.11 14.03 24.67
CA GLY A 464 -6.65 12.75 24.20
C GLY A 464 -8.18 12.66 24.15
N GLY A 465 -8.92 13.69 24.58
CA GLY A 465 -10.40 13.71 24.51
C GLY A 465 -11.05 14.83 25.31
N THR A 466 -12.36 15.04 25.15
CA THR A 466 -13.16 15.98 25.94
C THR A 466 -14.28 15.19 26.63
N ALA A 467 -13.95 14.52 27.74
CA ALA A 467 -14.92 13.77 28.54
C ALA A 467 -15.43 14.62 29.70
#